data_AF-A0A151K1T0-F1
#
_entry.id   AF-A0A151K1T0-F1
#
_cell.length_a   1.000
_cell.length_b   1.000
_cell.length_c   1.000
_cell.angle_alpha   90.00
_cell.angle_beta   90.00
_cell.angle_gamma   90.00
#
_symmetry.space_group_name_H-M   'P 1'
#
loop_
_entity.id
_entity.type
_entity.pdbx_description
1 polymer ?
#
loop_
_entity_poly.entity_id
_entity_poly.type
_entity_poly.pdbx_seq_one_letter_code
_entity_poly.pdbx_strand_id
1 'polypeptide(L)'
;WISTSIPRTEWFTSASELSSANYHTRSILNTVFFSQTTVLIPNNAMVIEIAPDDVLQHVLTDLHPNVTNIILSRRTEQNNDIILQGIGKLYNSGLQPQVANLYPPVEFPVSRGTPMISPSIR
;
A
#
# COMPACT_ATOMS: atom_id res chain seq x y z
N TRP A 1 10.10 -7.35 -5.55
CA TRP A 1 9.34 -8.26 -4.67
C TRP A 1 10.33 -9.00 -3.79
N ILE A 2 10.19 -8.92 -2.47
CA ILE A 2 10.97 -9.71 -1.52
C ILE A 2 10.13 -10.93 -1.12
N SER A 3 10.66 -12.14 -1.29
CA SER A 3 9.94 -13.36 -0.93
C SER A 3 9.91 -13.54 0.59
N THR A 4 8.74 -13.89 1.12
CA THR A 4 8.54 -14.31 2.51
C THR A 4 8.38 -15.83 2.65
N SER A 5 8.33 -16.58 1.54
CA SER A 5 8.21 -18.06 1.55
C SER A 5 9.53 -18.80 1.29
N ILE A 6 10.57 -18.05 0.94
CA ILE A 6 11.91 -18.56 0.66
C ILE A 6 12.89 -17.91 1.64
N PRO A 7 13.76 -18.70 2.31
CA PRO A 7 14.83 -18.16 3.14
C PRO A 7 15.73 -17.20 2.35
N ARG A 8 16.23 -16.15 3.01
CA ARG A 8 17.06 -15.12 2.37
C ARG A 8 18.30 -15.68 1.65
N THR A 9 18.87 -16.78 2.16
CA THR A 9 20.02 -17.48 1.57
C THR A 9 19.70 -18.11 0.21
N GLU A 10 18.42 -18.32 -0.11
CA GLU A 10 17.93 -19.01 -1.31
C GLU A 10 17.23 -18.07 -2.31
N TRP A 11 17.16 -16.76 -2.04
CA TRP A 11 16.43 -15.80 -2.91
C TRP A 11 16.96 -15.68 -4.34
N PHE A 12 18.23 -15.99 -4.57
CA PHE A 12 18.89 -15.86 -5.87
C PHE A 12 19.17 -17.23 -6.50
N THR A 13 18.27 -18.20 -6.28
CA THR A 13 18.33 -19.51 -6.92
C THR A 13 17.35 -19.58 -8.09
N SER A 14 17.60 -20.45 -9.07
CA SER A 14 16.70 -20.62 -10.22
C SER A 14 15.27 -21.00 -9.81
N ALA A 15 15.10 -21.61 -8.62
CA ALA A 15 13.79 -21.99 -8.08
C ALA A 15 12.99 -20.79 -7.51
N SER A 16 13.64 -19.68 -7.17
CA SER A 16 13.04 -18.49 -6.55
C SER A 16 12.85 -17.32 -7.53
N GLU A 17 13.36 -17.44 -8.75
CA GLU A 17 13.29 -16.39 -9.78
C GLU A 17 11.88 -16.17 -10.35
N LEU A 18 11.04 -17.21 -10.33
CA LEU A 18 9.73 -17.20 -10.99
C LEU A 18 8.59 -17.42 -9.98
N SER A 19 7.46 -16.77 -10.23
CA SER A 19 6.18 -17.05 -9.57
C SER A 19 5.55 -18.34 -10.11
N SER A 20 6.24 -19.46 -9.92
CA SER A 20 5.86 -20.78 -10.44
C SER A 20 4.85 -21.49 -9.54
N ALA A 21 4.19 -22.54 -10.05
CA ALA A 21 3.33 -23.41 -9.24
C ALA A 21 4.08 -23.96 -8.01
N ASN A 22 5.34 -24.36 -8.18
CA ASN A 22 6.18 -24.84 -7.08
C ASN A 22 6.43 -23.75 -6.02
N TYR A 23 6.68 -22.50 -6.45
CA TYR A 23 6.82 -21.36 -5.54
C TYR A 23 5.55 -21.14 -4.71
N HIS A 24 4.37 -21.18 -5.34
CA HIS A 24 3.09 -21.03 -4.66
C HIS A 24 2.81 -22.19 -3.69
N THR A 25 3.07 -23.44 -4.10
CA THR A 25 2.98 -24.61 -3.20
C THR A 25 3.89 -24.43 -1.99
N ARG A 26 5.13 -23.98 -2.19
CA ARG A 26 6.07 -23.68 -1.11
C ARG A 26 5.52 -22.59 -0.17
N SER A 27 4.93 -21.53 -0.72
CA SER A 27 4.35 -20.43 0.07
C SER A 27 3.18 -20.84 0.95
N ILE A 28 2.42 -21.87 0.54
CA ILE A 28 1.27 -22.37 1.30
C ILE A 28 1.71 -23.38 2.36
N LEU A 29 2.65 -24.26 2.01
CA LEU A 29 3.03 -25.39 2.87
C LEU A 29 4.12 -25.06 3.89
N ASN A 30 4.90 -24.00 3.68
CA ASN A 30 6.03 -23.66 4.53
C ASN A 30 5.79 -22.38 5.36
N THR A 31 6.69 -22.17 6.32
CA THR A 31 6.69 -20.98 7.18
C THR A 31 6.89 -19.69 6.40
N VAL A 32 6.15 -18.64 6.80
CA VAL A 32 6.30 -17.29 6.27
C VAL A 32 7.30 -16.49 7.12
N PHE A 33 8.38 -16.03 6.48
CA PHE A 33 9.49 -15.30 7.10
C PHE A 33 9.23 -13.79 7.17
N PHE A 34 8.06 -13.35 7.64
CA PHE A 34 7.65 -11.93 7.60
C PHE A 34 8.62 -11.00 8.36
N SER A 35 8.91 -11.30 9.63
CA SER A 35 9.81 -10.49 10.46
C SER A 35 11.24 -10.39 9.91
N GLN A 36 11.72 -11.41 9.20
CA GLN A 36 13.04 -11.35 8.55
C GLN A 36 13.07 -10.41 7.34
N THR A 37 11.91 -10.13 6.75
CA THR A 37 11.79 -9.20 5.61
C THR A 37 11.52 -7.77 6.05
N THR A 38 10.90 -7.55 7.21
CA THR A 38 10.59 -6.19 7.71
C THR A 38 11.86 -5.38 8.01
N VAL A 39 12.95 -6.02 8.41
CA VAL A 39 14.25 -5.36 8.63
C VAL A 39 14.87 -4.76 7.36
N LEU A 40 14.36 -5.12 6.18
CA LEU A 40 14.81 -4.56 4.90
C LEU A 40 14.02 -3.31 4.50
N ILE A 41 12.96 -2.96 5.23
CA ILE A 41 12.15 -1.78 4.97
C ILE A 41 12.98 -0.54 5.40
N PRO A 42 13.19 0.44 4.49
CA PRO A 42 13.90 1.67 4.84
C PRO A 42 13.22 2.45 5.97
N ASN A 43 14.01 3.11 6.81
CA ASN A 43 13.51 3.84 7.99
C ASN A 43 12.59 5.02 7.68
N ASN A 44 12.58 5.51 6.44
CA ASN A 44 11.74 6.60 5.94
C ASN A 44 10.72 6.11 4.89
N ALA A 45 10.45 4.81 4.86
CA ALA A 45 9.49 4.23 3.93
C ALA A 45 8.05 4.60 4.29
N MET A 46 7.18 4.58 3.28
CA MET A 46 5.75 4.46 3.49
C MET A 46 5.32 3.03 3.20
N VAL A 47 4.62 2.42 4.14
CA VAL A 47 4.11 1.06 4.04
C VAL A 47 2.60 1.11 3.89
N ILE A 48 2.09 0.54 2.81
CA ILE A 48 0.66 0.48 2.51
C ILE A 48 0.20 -0.96 2.71
N GLU A 49 -0.72 -1.18 3.64
CA GLU A 49 -1.32 -2.49 3.87
C GLU A 49 -2.47 -2.72 2.87
N ILE A 50 -2.31 -3.73 2.02
CA ILE A 50 -3.31 -4.15 1.03
C ILE A 50 -4.00 -5.41 1.56
N ALA A 51 -5.03 -5.21 2.36
CA ALA A 51 -5.81 -6.26 2.99
C ALA A 51 -7.26 -5.80 3.21
N PRO A 52 -8.21 -6.73 3.43
CA PRO A 52 -9.60 -6.39 3.76
C PRO A 52 -9.78 -5.85 5.19
N ASP A 53 -8.73 -5.86 6.01
CA ASP A 53 -8.73 -5.42 7.41
C ASP A 53 -7.30 -5.02 7.82
N ASP A 54 -7.11 -4.36 8.97
CA ASP A 54 -5.82 -3.81 9.42
C ASP A 54 -5.00 -4.76 10.33
N VAL A 55 -4.98 -6.04 9.99
CA VAL A 55 -4.42 -7.11 10.83
C VAL A 55 -2.91 -6.94 11.05
N LEU A 56 -2.17 -6.47 10.05
CA LEU A 56 -0.71 -6.36 10.15
C LEU A 56 -0.26 -5.10 10.88
N GLN A 57 -1.16 -4.15 11.20
CA GLN A 57 -0.80 -2.92 11.90
C GLN A 57 -0.03 -3.17 13.19
N HIS A 58 -0.47 -4.13 14.01
CA HIS A 58 0.19 -4.47 15.27
C HIS A 58 1.62 -4.98 15.10
N VAL A 59 1.96 -5.53 13.94
CA VAL A 59 3.32 -6.01 13.63
C VAL A 59 4.13 -4.92 12.92
N LEU A 60 3.46 -4.04 12.17
CA LEU A 60 4.07 -2.91 11.48
C LEU A 60 4.38 -1.73 12.42
N THR A 61 3.80 -1.67 13.62
CA THR A 61 4.14 -0.68 14.65
C THR A 61 5.56 -0.85 15.19
N ASP A 62 6.16 -2.04 15.05
CA ASP A 62 7.54 -2.31 15.48
C ASP A 62 8.59 -1.81 14.47
N LEU A 63 8.15 -1.24 13.34
CA LEU A 63 9.04 -0.59 12.38
C LEU A 63 9.64 0.70 12.95
N HIS A 64 10.63 1.25 12.24
CA HIS A 64 11.26 2.49 12.63
C HIS A 64 10.24 3.64 12.77
N PRO A 65 10.33 4.53 13.78
CA PRO A 65 9.31 5.57 14.04
C PRO A 65 9.02 6.55 12.89
N ASN A 66 9.97 6.70 11.96
CA ASN A 66 9.80 7.55 10.77
C ASN A 66 9.09 6.84 9.61
N VAL A 67 8.72 5.56 9.76
CA VAL A 67 7.91 4.84 8.78
C VAL A 67 6.45 5.24 8.93
N THR A 68 5.83 5.63 7.82
CA THR A 68 4.39 5.92 7.80
C THR A 68 3.62 4.69 7.35
N ASN A 69 2.85 4.09 8.25
CA ASN A 69 1.95 2.98 7.94
C ASN A 69 0.58 3.50 7.50
N ILE A 70 0.10 3.02 6.35
CA ILE A 70 -1.17 3.43 5.74
C ILE A 70 -2.07 2.20 5.58
N ILE A 71 -3.27 2.32 6.13
CA ILE A 71 -4.34 1.32 6.06
C ILE A 71 -5.29 1.74 4.94
N LEU A 72 -5.79 0.76 4.17
CA LEU A 72 -6.78 1.01 3.13
C LEU A 72 -8.18 0.48 3.47
N SER A 73 -8.30 -0.51 4.36
CA SER A 73 -9.60 -1.11 4.71
C SER A 73 -9.65 -1.47 6.20
N ARG A 74 -10.85 -1.42 6.80
CA ARG A 74 -11.14 -2.05 8.09
C ARG A 74 -12.47 -2.77 8.00
N ARG A 75 -12.53 -4.01 8.48
CA ARG A 75 -13.74 -4.84 8.40
C ARG A 75 -14.93 -4.21 9.13
N THR A 76 -14.67 -3.46 10.20
CA THR A 76 -15.70 -2.79 11.01
C THR A 76 -16.28 -1.54 10.36
N GLU A 77 -15.62 -0.98 9.35
CA GLU A 77 -15.99 0.27 8.68
C GLU A 77 -16.25 -0.03 7.19
N GLN A 78 -17.52 -0.17 6.79
CA GLN A 78 -17.89 -0.55 5.41
C GLN A 78 -17.91 0.63 4.42
N ASN A 79 -17.43 1.82 4.81
CA ASN A 79 -17.40 3.00 3.96
C ASN A 79 -16.06 3.14 3.22
N ASN A 80 -16.09 3.83 2.09
CA ASN A 80 -14.89 4.12 1.29
C ASN A 80 -13.99 5.20 1.92
N ASP A 81 -14.38 5.74 3.07
CA ASP A 81 -13.72 6.86 3.72
C ASP A 81 -12.29 6.49 4.13
N ILE A 82 -12.05 5.24 4.55
CA ILE A 82 -10.70 4.77 4.91
C ILE A 82 -9.75 4.85 3.71
N ILE A 83 -10.18 4.39 2.53
CA ILE A 83 -9.37 4.44 1.31
C ILE A 83 -9.06 5.90 0.97
N LEU A 84 -10.07 6.78 0.98
CA LEU A 84 -9.89 8.20 0.66
C LEU A 84 -8.99 8.91 1.68
N GLN A 85 -9.10 8.58 2.97
CA GLN A 85 -8.19 9.07 4.01
C GLN A 85 -6.76 8.55 3.78
N GLY A 86 -6.60 7.27 3.41
CA GLY A 86 -5.31 6.69 3.05
C GLY A 86 -4.65 7.44 1.88
N ILE A 87 -5.42 7.74 0.84
CA ILE A 87 -4.97 8.55 -0.30
C ILE A 87 -4.58 9.97 0.13
N GLY A 88 -5.36 10.60 1.00
CA GLY A 88 -5.02 11.90 1.58
C GLY A 88 -3.70 11.86 2.38
N LYS A 89 -3.46 10.80 3.16
CA LYS A 89 -2.19 10.59 3.87
C LYS A 89 -1.01 10.42 2.91
N LEU A 90 -1.19 9.69 1.81
CA LEU A 90 -0.19 9.58 0.74
C LEU A 90 0.16 10.96 0.18
N TYR A 91 -0.85 11.78 -0.13
CA TYR A 91 -0.66 13.14 -0.63
C TYR A 91 0.10 14.04 0.36
N ASN A 92 -0.32 14.03 1.63
CA ASN A 92 0.33 14.81 2.69
C ASN A 92 1.79 14.38 2.95
N SER A 93 2.13 13.15 2.59
CA SER A 93 3.50 12.63 2.70
C SER A 93 4.37 12.96 1.46
N GLY A 94 3.86 13.79 0.54
CA GLY A 94 4.59 14.27 -0.63
C GLY A 94 4.38 13.44 -1.90
N LEU A 95 3.52 12.41 -1.88
CA LEU A 95 3.13 11.70 -3.10
C LEU A 95 2.04 12.45 -3.87
N GLN A 96 1.82 12.05 -5.13
CA GLN A 96 0.85 12.69 -6.02
C GLN A 96 -0.15 11.67 -6.61
N PRO A 97 -1.04 11.08 -5.78
CA PRO A 97 -2.04 10.15 -6.27
C PRO A 97 -2.98 10.81 -7.28
N GLN A 98 -3.26 10.11 -8.39
CA GLN A 98 -4.15 10.60 -9.44
C GLN A 98 -5.61 10.25 -9.10
N VAL A 99 -6.18 10.96 -8.13
CA VAL A 99 -7.54 10.69 -7.59
C VAL A 99 -8.62 10.72 -8.66
N ALA A 100 -8.42 11.50 -9.74
CA ALA A 100 -9.32 11.56 -10.89
C ALA A 100 -9.58 10.19 -11.55
N ASN A 101 -8.65 9.24 -11.44
CA ASN A 101 -8.79 7.91 -12.03
C ASN A 101 -9.73 6.98 -11.24
N LEU A 102 -10.21 7.41 -10.05
CA LEU A 102 -11.11 6.61 -9.22
C LEU A 102 -12.58 6.77 -9.61
N TYR A 103 -12.92 7.77 -10.42
CA TYR A 103 -14.27 8.05 -10.86
C TYR A 103 -14.30 8.24 -12.39
N PRO A 104 -15.49 8.19 -13.02
CA PRO A 104 -15.60 8.35 -14.45
C PRO A 104 -14.94 9.65 -14.95
N PRO A 105 -14.37 9.65 -16.16
CA PRO A 105 -13.78 10.86 -16.73
C PRO A 105 -14.78 12.01 -16.73
N VAL A 106 -14.31 13.20 -16.38
CA VAL A 106 -15.11 14.43 -16.45
C VAL A 106 -15.12 14.93 -17.89
N GLU A 107 -16.31 15.25 -18.40
CA GLU A 107 -16.46 15.87 -19.71
C GLU A 107 -16.11 17.36 -19.66
N PHE A 108 -15.37 17.82 -20.66
CA PHE A 108 -15.00 19.22 -20.82
C PHE A 108 -15.61 19.78 -22.12
N PRO A 109 -15.95 21.08 -22.19
CA PRO A 109 -15.75 22.12 -21.16
C PRO A 109 -16.69 21.97 -19.96
N VAL A 110 -16.30 22.56 -18.82
CA VAL A 110 -17.15 22.58 -17.61
C VAL A 110 -18.40 23.46 -17.81
N SER A 111 -19.45 23.17 -17.03
CA SER A 111 -20.72 23.90 -17.08
C SER A 111 -20.58 25.38 -16.72
N ARG A 112 -21.48 26.21 -17.29
CA ARG A 112 -21.60 27.62 -16.87
C ARG A 112 -21.93 27.70 -15.38
N GLY A 113 -21.19 28.54 -14.65
CA GLY A 113 -21.38 28.73 -13.21
C GLY A 113 -20.48 27.85 -12.32
N THR A 114 -19.64 26.98 -12.90
CA THR A 114 -18.58 26.30 -12.13
C THR A 114 -17.72 27.32 -11.38
N PRO A 115 -17.47 27.14 -10.06
CA PRO A 115 -16.73 28.09 -9.25
C PRO A 115 -15.34 28.41 -9.80
N MET A 116 -14.91 29.67 -9.67
CA MET A 116 -13.55 30.07 -10.03
C MET A 116 -12.53 29.46 -9.07
N ILE A 117 -11.39 29.03 -9.60
CA ILE A 117 -10.26 28.53 -8.80
C ILE A 117 -9.42 29.69 -8.24
N SER A 118 -9.30 30.80 -8.98
CA SER A 118 -8.42 31.92 -8.60
C SER A 118 -8.67 32.51 -7.20
N PRO A 119 -9.92 32.61 -6.68
CA PRO A 119 -10.15 33.14 -5.33
C PRO A 119 -9.74 32.17 -4.21
N SER A 120 -9.50 30.89 -4.53
CA SER A 120 -9.14 29.85 -3.56
C SER A 120 -7.63 29.71 -3.36
N ILE A 121 -6.82 30.36 -4.20
CA ILE A 121 -5.37 30.39 -4.04
C ILE A 121 -5.02 31.46 -3.00
N ARG A 122 -4.36 31.05 -1.92
CA ARG A 122 -3.90 31.92 -0.82
C ARG A 122 -2.39 32.05 -0.84
#